data_AF-A0A068YJN1-F1
#
_entry.id   AF-A0A068YJN1-F1
#
_cell.length_a   1.000
_cell.length_b   1.000
_cell.length_c   1.000
_cell.angle_alpha   90.00
_cell.angle_beta   90.00
_cell.angle_gamma   90.00
#
_symmetry.space_group_name_H-M   'P 1'
#
loop_
_entity.id
_entity.type
_entity.pdbx_description
1 polymer ?
#
loop_
_entity_poly.entity_id
_entity_poly.type
_entity_poly.pdbx_seq_one_letter_code
_entity_poly.pdbx_strand_id
1 'polypeptide(L)' 'MQQSLEDINKVLTGFSISVQFQIDPDYKELIVKVVDQDTGKLIRQIPTEDVVKMSKAMDNLKGLLFSQSV' A
#
# COMPACT_ATOMS: atom_id res chain seq x y z
N MET A 1 9.06 2.61 -14.84
CA MET A 1 8.36 1.99 -13.69
C MET A 1 7.24 1.05 -14.14
N GLN A 2 6.27 1.50 -14.95
CA GLN A 2 5.14 0.64 -15.38
C GLN A 2 5.59 -0.68 -16.04
N GLN A 3 6.55 -0.63 -16.99
CA GLN A 3 7.07 -1.84 -17.64
C GLN A 3 7.64 -2.87 -16.65
N SER A 4 8.42 -2.41 -15.66
CA SER A 4 9.02 -3.28 -14.64
C SER A 4 7.98 -3.94 -13.75
N LEU A 5 6.83 -3.28 -13.51
CA LEU A 5 5.73 -3.86 -12.74
C LEU A 5 4.96 -4.90 -13.56
N GLU A 6 4.78 -4.68 -14.86
CA GLU A 6 4.18 -5.67 -15.76
C GLU A 6 5.03 -6.94 -15.87
N ASP A 7 6.35 -6.79 -15.94
CA ASP A 7 7.26 -7.93 -16.01
C ASP A 7 7.22 -8.77 -14.72
N ILE A 8 7.17 -8.12 -13.55
CA ILE A 8 6.96 -8.78 -12.26
C ILE A 8 5.61 -9.50 -12.24
N ASN A 9 4.53 -8.84 -12.67
CA ASN A 9 3.21 -9.44 -12.70
C ASN A 9 3.19 -10.69 -13.60
N LYS A 10 3.79 -10.66 -14.79
CA LYS A 10 3.85 -11.80 -15.72
C LYS A 10 4.52 -13.03 -15.11
N VAL A 11 5.59 -12.85 -14.33
CA VAL A 11 6.26 -13.96 -13.63
C VAL A 11 5.35 -14.54 -12.55
N LEU A 12 4.63 -13.68 -11.82
CA LEU A 12 3.78 -14.07 -10.70
C LEU A 12 2.44 -14.69 -11.12
N THR A 13 1.94 -14.38 -12.32
CA THR A 13 0.72 -15.02 -12.87
C THR A 13 0.87 -16.54 -12.98
N GLY A 14 2.08 -17.05 -13.25
CA GLY A 14 2.36 -18.49 -13.28
C GLY A 14 2.19 -19.20 -11.93
N PHE A 15 2.07 -18.44 -10.84
CA PHE A 15 1.85 -18.92 -9.47
C PHE A 15 0.48 -18.54 -8.90
N SER A 16 -0.46 -18.09 -9.74
CA SER A 16 -1.76 -17.52 -9.31
C SER A 16 -1.61 -16.36 -8.30
N ILE A 17 -0.51 -15.60 -8.38
CA ILE A 17 -0.27 -14.44 -7.51
C ILE A 17 -0.43 -13.16 -8.35
N SER A 18 -1.14 -12.16 -7.84
CA SER A 18 -1.20 -10.83 -8.45
C SER A 18 -0.70 -9.76 -7.50
N VAL A 19 -0.03 -8.75 -8.07
CA VAL A 19 0.40 -7.57 -7.32
C VAL A 19 -0.46 -6.39 -7.73
N GLN A 20 -1.16 -5.83 -6.75
CA GLN A 20 -1.98 -4.64 -6.88
C GLN A 20 -1.26 -3.45 -6.26
N PHE A 21 -1.19 -2.36 -7.01
CA PHE A 21 -0.59 -1.11 -6.59
C PHE A 21 -1.71 -0.11 -6.32
N GLN A 22 -1.78 0.43 -5.12
CA GLN A 22 -2.78 1.41 -4.71
C GLN A 22 -2.08 2.58 -4.02
N ILE A 23 -2.49 3.80 -4.37
CA ILE A 23 -2.16 4.97 -3.55
C ILE A 23 -3.38 5.19 -2.67
N ASP A 24 -3.19 5.06 -1.36
CA ASP A 24 -4.25 5.39 -0.40
C ASP A 24 -4.34 6.92 -0.28
N PRO A 25 -5.53 7.52 -0.51
CA PRO A 25 -5.70 8.98 -0.54
C PRO A 25 -5.24 9.68 0.74
N ASP A 26 -5.34 8.99 1.88
CA ASP A 26 -5.02 9.53 3.20
C ASP A 26 -3.59 9.17 3.62
N TYR A 27 -2.99 8.14 3.03
CA TYR A 27 -1.62 7.73 3.31
C TYR A 27 -0.60 8.46 2.42
N LYS A 28 -1.02 9.02 1.28
CA LYS A 28 -0.21 9.79 0.30
C LYS A 28 1.08 9.10 -0.19
N GLU A 29 1.30 7.85 0.21
CA GLU A 29 2.39 6.98 -0.16
C GLU A 29 1.85 5.73 -0.90
N LEU A 30 2.73 5.06 -1.63
CA LEU A 30 2.40 3.86 -2.38
C LEU A 30 2.17 2.68 -1.41
N ILE A 31 1.01 2.05 -1.54
CA ILE A 31 0.70 0.76 -0.92
C ILE A 31 0.73 -0.32 -1.99
N VAL A 32 1.55 -1.33 -1.77
CA VAL A 32 1.61 -2.53 -2.59
C VAL A 32 0.89 -3.65 -1.86
N LYS A 33 -0.10 -4.26 -2.51
CA LYS A 33 -0.84 -5.43 -2.02
C LYS A 33 -0.52 -6.62 -2.90
N VAL A 34 -0.16 -7.74 -2.28
CA VAL A 34 0.02 -9.03 -2.95
C VAL A 34 -1.19 -9.87 -2.60
N VAL A 35 -1.94 -10.32 -3.61
CA VAL A 35 -3.16 -11.10 -3.42
C VAL A 35 -3.10 -12.39 -4.24
N ASP A 36 -3.69 -13.42 -3.68
CA ASP A 36 -3.96 -14.68 -4.37
C ASP A 36 -5.05 -14.43 -5.43
N GLN A 37 -4.78 -14.76 -6.69
CA GLN A 37 -5.70 -14.50 -7.81
C GLN A 37 -6.94 -15.40 -7.77
N ASP A 38 -6.77 -16.63 -7.31
CA ASP A 38 -7.84 -17.65 -7.35
C ASP A 38 -8.88 -17.37 -6.26
N THR A 39 -8.43 -16.92 -5.09
CA THR A 39 -9.27 -16.70 -3.91
C THR A 39 -9.54 -15.23 -3.59
N GLY A 40 -8.75 -14.30 -4.14
CA GLY A 40 -8.77 -12.88 -3.80
C GLY A 40 -8.20 -12.56 -2.41
N LYS A 41 -7.57 -13.53 -1.74
CA LYS A 41 -7.06 -13.37 -0.38
C LYS A 41 -5.81 -12.48 -0.37
N LEU A 42 -5.76 -11.50 0.54
CA LEU A 42 -4.55 -10.73 0.81
C LEU A 42 -3.45 -11.62 1.40
N ILE A 43 -2.34 -11.75 0.68
CA ILE A 43 -1.15 -12.48 1.12
C ILE A 43 -0.25 -11.54 1.90
N ARG A 44 0.00 -10.32 1.39
CA ARG A 44 0.90 -9.36 2.02
C ARG A 44 0.61 -7.92 1.59
N GLN A 45 0.94 -6.97 2.46
CA GLN A 45 0.94 -5.54 2.15
C GLN A 45 2.30 -4.92 2.48
N ILE A 46 2.76 -3.98 1.65
CA ILE A 46 3.96 -3.17 1.87
C ILE A 46 3.61 -1.70 1.59
N PRO A 47 3.76 -0.79 2.58
CA PRO A 47 4.08 -1.03 3.99
C PRO A 47 3.01 -1.88 4.69
N THR A 48 3.34 -2.48 5.83
CA THR A 48 2.33 -3.24 6.61
C THR A 48 1.21 -2.32 7.09
N GLU A 49 0.04 -2.88 7.31
CA GLU A 49 -1.13 -2.09 7.73
C GLU A 49 -0.88 -1.32 9.02
N ASP A 50 -0.14 -1.89 9.98
CA ASP A 50 0.21 -1.23 11.23
C ASP A 50 1.11 0.00 11.00
N VAL A 51 2.07 -0.10 10.08
CA VAL A 51 2.91 1.05 9.69
C VAL A 51 2.07 2.13 9.03
N VAL A 52 1.15 1.75 8.13
CA VAL A 52 0.21 2.70 7.49
C VAL A 52 -0.62 3.43 8.55
N LYS A 53 -1.21 2.69 9.51
CA LYS A 53 -2.00 3.27 10.61
C LYS A 53 -1.18 4.22 11.47
N MET A 54 0.04 3.81 11.84
CA MET A 54 0.93 4.62 12.66
C MET A 54 1.33 5.91 11.96
N SER A 55 1.72 5.84 10.68
CA SER A 55 2.05 7.03 9.88
C SER A 55 0.87 7.99 9.76
N LYS A 56 -0.34 7.50 9.47
CA LYS A 56 -1.57 8.33 9.44
C LYS A 56 -1.83 9.02 10.78
N ALA A 57 -1.67 8.29 11.89
CA ALA A 57 -1.84 8.85 13.23
C ALA A 57 -0.80 9.96 13.53
N MET A 58 0.46 9.75 13.15
CA MET A 58 1.51 10.75 13.32
C MET A 58 1.23 12.02 12.50
N ASP A 59 0.77 11.88 11.26
CA ASP A 59 0.44 13.02 10.41
C ASP A 59 -0.76 13.82 10.94
N ASN A 60 -1.77 13.14 11.47
CA ASN A 60 -2.90 13.80 12.14
C ASN A 60 -2.46 14.56 13.38
N LEU A 61 -1.60 13.97 14.23
CA LEU A 61 -1.04 14.65 15.40
C LEU A 61 -0.26 15.90 15.02
N LYS A 62 0.58 15.84 13.98
CA LYS A 62 1.28 17.02 13.45
C LYS A 62 0.26 18.10 13.04
N GLY A 63 -0.78 17.74 12.30
CA GLY A 63 -1.84 18.67 11.88
C GLY A 63 -2.51 19.38 13.05
N LEU A 64 -2.83 18.67 14.12
CA LEU A 64 -3.41 19.24 15.34
C LEU A 64 -2.48 20.23 16.03
N LEU A 65 -1.19 19.89 16.17
CA LEU A 65 -0.19 20.78 16.79
C LEU A 65 -0.02 22.09 16.02
N PHE A 66 0.00 22.03 14.67
CA PHE A 66 0.06 23.24 13.84
C PHE A 66 -1.22 24.07 13.91
N SER A 67 -2.39 23.43 14.03
CA SER A 67 -3.68 24.13 14.18
C SER A 67 -3.83 24.88 15.51
N GLN A 68 -3.04 24.53 16.53
CA GLN A 68 -3.05 25.20 17.84
C GLN A 68 -2.09 26.39 17.92
N SER A 69 -1.15 26.51 16.96
CA SER A 69 -0.14 27.58 16.94
C SER A 69 -0.55 28.80 16.11
N VAL A 70 -1.83 28.88 15.73
CA VAL A 70 -2.46 29.97 14.97
C VAL A 70 -3.54 30.67 15.79
#